data_AF-A0A2X2KD37-F1
#
_entry.id   AF-A0A2X2KD37-F1
#
_cell.length_a   1.000
_cell.length_b   1.000
_cell.length_c   1.000
_cell.angle_alpha   90.00
_cell.angle_beta   90.00
_cell.angle_gamma   90.00
#
_symmetry.space_group_name_H-M   'P 1'
#
loop_
_entity.id
_entity.type
_entity.pdbx_description
1 polymer ?
#
loop_
_entity_poly.entity_id
_entity_poly.type
_entity_poly.pdbx_seq_one_letter_code
_entity_poly.pdbx_strand_id
1 'polypeptide(L)'
;MPIIPLLGISLGSLIGGTVVIENLFDIPGIGYLLMDSIKSRDYPVIQGCVLFIGFFVVIINTIADLLTLLLDPKQRLQLGNPKNKTNTPLISESSDRHA
;
A
#
# COMPACT_ATOMS: atom_id res chain seq x y z
N MET A 1 -7.58 3.41 11.51
CA MET A 1 -6.29 3.19 10.85
C MET A 1 -6.20 1.72 10.49
N PRO A 2 -6.14 1.33 9.21
CA PRO A 2 -6.09 -0.08 8.83
C PRO A 2 -4.73 -0.67 9.24
N ILE A 3 -4.73 -1.63 10.17
CA ILE A 3 -3.52 -2.24 10.74
C ILE A 3 -2.90 -3.27 9.77
N ILE A 4 -3.73 -3.87 8.90
CA ILE A 4 -3.36 -4.97 8.01
C ILE A 4 -2.36 -4.51 6.91
N PRO A 5 -2.58 -3.39 6.19
CA PRO A 5 -1.59 -2.90 5.22
C PRO A 5 -0.26 -2.49 5.87
N LEU A 6 -0.29 -1.99 7.11
CA LEU A 6 0.91 -1.59 7.85
C LEU A 6 1.80 -2.79 8.18
N LEU A 7 1.20 -3.95 8.52
CA LEU A 7 1.94 -5.19 8.71
C LEU A 7 2.59 -5.68 7.41
N GLY A 8 1.91 -5.52 6.26
CA GLY A 8 2.46 -5.82 4.94
C GLY A 8 3.73 -5.03 4.64
N ILE A 9 3.74 -3.73 4.93
CA ILE A 9 4.91 -2.86 4.76
C ILE A 9 6.07 -3.31 5.67
N SER A 10 5.80 -3.64 6.93
CA SER A 10 6.82 -4.12 7.88
C SER A 10 7.46 -5.43 7.43
N LEU A 11 6.67 -6.38 6.92
CA LEU A 11 7.19 -7.63 6.37
C LEU A 11 8.02 -7.39 5.09
N GLY A 12 7.59 -6.48 4.22
CA GLY A 12 8.36 -6.08 3.05
C GLY A 12 9.73 -5.49 3.43
N SER A 13 9.79 -4.69 4.49
CA SER A 13 11.04 -4.16 5.03
C SER A 13 11.98 -5.26 5.54
N LEU A 14 11.44 -6.28 6.21
CA LEU A 14 12.23 -7.42 6.70
C LEU A 14 12.82 -8.24 5.54
N ILE A 15 12.07 -8.42 4.45
CA ILE A 15 12.55 -9.08 3.24
C ILE A 15 13.68 -8.26 2.59
N GLY A 16 13.53 -6.93 2.52
CA GLY A 16 14.59 -6.04 2.05
C GLY A 16 15.88 -6.13 2.88
N GLY A 17 15.75 -6.18 4.21
CA GLY A 17 16.89 -6.41 5.11
C GLY A 17 17.55 -7.78 4.93
N THR A 18 16.74 -8.82 4.65
CA THR A 18 17.21 -10.17 4.35
C THR A 18 18.07 -10.22 3.08
N VAL A 19 17.69 -9.49 2.03
CA VAL A 19 18.49 -9.40 0.80
C VAL A 19 19.88 -8.78 1.05
N VAL A 20 19.97 -7.80 1.94
CA VAL A 20 21.26 -7.17 2.28
C VAL A 20 22.18 -8.17 3.00
N ILE A 21 21.65 -8.98 3.93
CA ILE A 21 22.47 -9.97 4.63
C ILE A 21 22.89 -11.14 3.72
N GLU A 22 22.05 -11.56 2.75
CA GLU A 22 22.43 -12.56 1.76
C GLU A 22 23.66 -12.12 0.97
N ASN A 23 23.67 -10.85 0.55
CA ASN A 23 24.79 -10.25 -0.16
C ASN A 23 26.04 -10.06 0.71
N LEU A 24 25.86 -9.73 1.98
CA LEU A 24 26.99 -9.48 2.89
C LEU A 24 27.75 -10.77 3.24
N PHE A 25 27.02 -11.88 3.37
CA PHE A 25 27.57 -13.18 3.75
C PHE A 25 27.84 -14.11 2.55
N ASP A 26 27.65 -13.64 1.32
CA ASP A 26 27.85 -14.41 0.07
C ASP A 26 27.02 -15.71 0.05
N ILE A 27 25.83 -15.67 0.67
CA ILE A 27 24.91 -16.81 0.73
C ILE A 27 24.15 -16.86 -0.60
N PRO A 28 24.10 -18.01 -1.29
CA PRO A 28 23.44 -18.12 -2.60
C PRO A 28 21.91 -18.00 -2.45
N GLY A 29 21.42 -16.76 -2.53
CA GLY A 29 20.00 -16.38 -2.45
C GLY A 29 19.53 -15.60 -3.67
N ILE A 30 18.23 -15.30 -3.73
CA ILE A 30 17.65 -14.52 -4.83
C ILE A 30 18.16 -13.07 -4.80
N GLY A 31 18.39 -12.52 -3.61
CA GLY A 31 18.95 -11.18 -3.44
C GLY A 31 20.40 -11.07 -3.89
N TYR A 32 21.17 -12.15 -3.71
CA TYR A 32 22.53 -12.27 -4.19
C TYR A 32 22.60 -12.35 -5.72
N LEU A 33 21.79 -13.23 -6.34
CA LEU A 33 21.73 -13.39 -7.79
C LEU A 33 21.34 -12.10 -8.51
N LEU A 34 20.43 -11.31 -7.92
CA LEU A 34 20.05 -10.01 -8.45
C LEU A 34 21.23 -9.02 -8.44
N MET A 35 21.97 -8.91 -7.33
CA MET A 35 23.11 -8.01 -7.23
C MET A 35 24.28 -8.44 -8.11
N ASP A 36 24.53 -9.74 -8.21
CA ASP A 36 25.55 -10.27 -9.12
C ASP A 36 25.19 -9.99 -10.58
N SER A 37 23.92 -10.17 -10.96
CA SER A 37 23.43 -9.83 -12.30
C SER A 37 23.51 -8.34 -12.61
N ILE A 38 23.27 -7.47 -11.63
CA ILE A 38 23.47 -6.02 -11.75
C ILE A 38 24.94 -5.68 -12.04
N LYS A 39 25.87 -6.30 -11.30
CA LYS A 39 27.32 -6.10 -11.50
C LYS A 39 27.77 -6.64 -12.86
N SER A 40 27.27 -7.80 -13.25
CA SER A 40 27.57 -8.49 -14.51
C SER A 40 26.82 -7.92 -15.72
N ARG A 41 25.94 -6.93 -15.50
CA ARG A 41 25.06 -6.32 -16.53
C ARG A 41 24.22 -7.35 -17.28
N ASP A 42 23.80 -8.40 -16.60
CA ASP A 42 22.92 -9.42 -17.16
C ASP A 42 21.46 -8.92 -17.08
N TYR A 43 21.09 -8.09 -18.06
CA TYR A 43 19.76 -7.48 -18.15
C TYR A 43 18.60 -8.50 -18.16
N PRO A 44 18.69 -9.64 -18.88
CA PRO A 44 17.68 -10.70 -18.81
C PRO A 44 17.37 -11.17 -17.39
N VAL A 45 18.41 -11.43 -16.58
CA VAL A 45 18.22 -11.94 -15.20
C VAL A 45 17.64 -10.86 -14.30
N ILE A 46 18.14 -9.61 -14.40
CA ILE A 46 17.60 -8.47 -13.66
C ILE A 46 16.11 -8.30 -13.95
N GLN A 47 15.72 -8.35 -15.23
CA GLN A 47 14.34 -8.20 -15.63
C GLN A 47 13.46 -9.34 -15.10
N GLY A 48 13.96 -10.58 -15.10
CA GLY A 48 13.28 -11.73 -14.49
C GLY A 48 13.04 -11.54 -12.99
N CYS A 49 14.07 -11.12 -12.24
CA CYS A 49 13.97 -10.84 -10.82
C CYS A 49 12.98 -9.69 -10.51
N VAL A 50 13.02 -8.60 -11.28
CA VAL A 50 12.12 -7.46 -11.10
C VAL A 50 10.66 -7.86 -11.35
N LEU A 51 10.39 -8.62 -12.42
CA LEU A 51 9.05 -9.13 -12.69
C LEU A 51 8.57 -10.09 -11.59
N PHE A 52 9.44 -10.97 -11.10
CA PHE A 52 9.11 -11.90 -10.02
C PHE A 52 8.76 -11.16 -8.72
N ILE A 53 9.60 -10.22 -8.29
CA ILE A 53 9.36 -9.41 -7.09
C ILE A 53 8.09 -8.57 -7.26
N GLY A 54 7.92 -7.90 -8.41
CA GLY A 54 6.73 -7.10 -8.70
C GLY A 54 5.44 -7.94 -8.66
N PHE A 55 5.46 -9.15 -9.22
CA PHE A 55 4.35 -10.08 -9.17
C PHE A 55 3.97 -10.45 -7.73
N PHE A 56 4.95 -10.76 -6.89
CA PHE A 56 4.72 -11.05 -5.46
C PHE A 56 4.16 -9.84 -4.72
N VAL A 57 4.66 -8.64 -4.99
CA VAL A 57 4.14 -7.39 -4.39
C VAL A 57 2.67 -7.19 -4.73
N VAL A 58 2.28 -7.40 -5.99
CA VAL A 58 0.88 -7.30 -6.42
C VAL A 58 0.02 -8.34 -5.71
N ILE A 59 0.50 -9.59 -5.60
CA ILE A 59 -0.23 -10.65 -4.87
C ILE A 59 -0.41 -10.27 -3.39
N ILE A 60 0.66 -9.87 -2.71
CA ILE A 60 0.60 -9.51 -1.28
C ILE A 60 -0.35 -8.33 -1.07
N ASN A 61 -0.28 -7.30 -1.91
CA ASN A 61 -1.18 -6.14 -1.82
C ASN A 61 -2.63 -6.56 -2.08
N THR A 62 -2.88 -7.43 -3.07
CA THR A 62 -4.22 -7.96 -3.36
C THR A 62 -4.77 -8.78 -2.19
N ILE A 63 -3.94 -9.62 -1.57
CA ILE A 63 -4.30 -10.39 -0.38
C ILE A 63 -4.57 -9.46 0.79
N ALA A 64 -3.74 -8.42 0.99
CA ALA A 64 -3.94 -7.44 2.06
C ALA A 64 -5.27 -6.69 1.88
N ASP A 65 -5.60 -6.26 0.67
CA ASP A 65 -6.88 -5.63 0.35
C ASP A 65 -8.06 -6.58 0.60
N LEU A 66 -7.93 -7.86 0.20
CA LEU A 66 -8.96 -8.88 0.42
C LEU A 66 -9.16 -9.19 1.91
N LEU A 67 -8.07 -9.32 2.68
CA LEU A 67 -8.13 -9.51 4.13
C LEU A 67 -8.78 -8.31 4.80
N THR A 68 -8.44 -7.10 4.37
CA THR A 68 -9.03 -5.87 4.93
C THR A 68 -10.53 -5.80 4.61
N LEU A 69 -10.96 -6.24 3.42
CA LEU A 69 -12.37 -6.35 3.05
C LEU A 69 -13.12 -7.41 3.88
N LEU A 70 -12.48 -8.56 4.15
CA LEU A 70 -13.10 -9.66 4.88
C LEU A 70 -13.19 -9.38 6.39
N LEU A 71 -12.17 -8.73 6.96
CA LEU A 71 -12.12 -8.41 8.39
C LEU A 71 -12.92 -7.15 8.76
N ASP A 72 -13.18 -6.23 7.81
CA ASP A 72 -13.80 -4.95 8.11
C ASP A 72 -15.08 -4.65 7.29
N PRO A 73 -16.26 -5.20 7.69
CA PRO A 73 -17.55 -4.81 7.10
C PRO A 73 -17.90 -3.33 7.35
N LYS A 74 -17.12 -2.60 8.16
CA LYS A 74 -17.39 -1.22 8.59
C LYS A 74 -17.01 -0.16 7.57
N GLN A 75 -16.23 -0.48 6.52
CA GLN A 75 -15.96 0.46 5.42
C GLN A 75 -17.22 0.77 4.58
N ARG A 76 -18.24 -0.11 4.59
CA ARG A 76 -19.55 0.18 3.96
C ARG A 76 -20.32 1.33 4.61
N LEU A 77 -20.03 1.68 5.87
CA LEU A 77 -20.79 2.72 6.60
C LEU A 77 -20.26 4.15 6.36
N GLN A 78 -19.06 4.33 5.81
CA GLN A 78 -18.48 5.68 5.58
C GLN A 78 -18.89 6.32 4.25
N LEU A 79 -19.44 5.54 3.29
CA LEU A 79 -20.04 6.06 2.06
C LEU A 79 -21.47 6.61 2.25
N GLY A 80 -22.02 6.53 3.48
CA GLY A 80 -23.43 6.84 3.78
C GLY A 80 -23.68 7.96 4.78
N ASN A 81 -22.74 8.88 5.04
CA ASN A 81 -22.99 10.00 5.96
C ASN A 81 -23.06 11.38 5.24
N PRO A 82 -24.15 11.70 4.54
CA PRO A 82 -24.49 13.06 4.14
C PRO A 82 -25.02 13.86 5.35
N LYS A 83 -24.19 14.10 6.37
CA LYS A 83 -24.51 14.98 7.49
C LYS A 83 -23.47 16.09 7.64
N ASN A 84 -23.31 16.96 6.62
CA ASN A 84 -22.70 18.27 6.87
C ASN A 84 -22.86 19.31 5.74
N LYS A 85 -24.04 19.48 5.15
CA LYS A 85 -24.28 20.60 4.21
C LYS A 85 -25.59 21.37 4.42
N THR A 86 -26.27 21.18 5.56
CA THR A 86 -27.57 21.83 5.82
C THR A 86 -27.52 22.98 6.83
N ASN A 87 -26.32 23.38 7.29
CA ASN A 87 -26.15 24.61 8.05
C ASN A 87 -25.83 25.79 7.11
N THR A 88 -26.57 25.91 6.02
CA THR A 88 -26.76 27.21 5.37
C THR A 88 -28.00 27.79 6.03
N PRO A 89 -27.88 28.83 6.87
CA PRO A 89 -29.05 29.57 7.31
C PRO A 89 -29.65 30.26 6.08
N LEU A 90 -30.67 29.64 5.48
CA LEU A 90 -31.58 30.29 4.53
C LEU A 90 -32.66 31.01 5.34
N ILE A 91 -32.25 31.88 6.26
CA ILE A 91 -33.10 32.95 6.79
C ILE A 91 -32.81 34.11 5.85
N SER A 92 -33.68 34.47 4.91
CA SER A 92 -35.02 34.98 5.17
C SER A 92 -35.05 36.01 6.31
N GLU A 93 -34.07 36.92 6.34
CA GLU A 93 -34.27 38.27 6.90
C GLU A 93 -34.09 39.30 5.78
N SER A 94 -34.96 39.14 4.79
CA SER A 94 -35.43 40.21 3.91
C SER A 94 -36.41 41.16 4.62
N SER A 95 -36.23 41.43 5.92
CA SER A 95 -37.25 42.13 6.73
C SER A 95 -36.80 43.36 7.51
N ASP A 96 -35.54 43.83 7.39
CA ASP A 96 -35.06 45.01 8.13
C ASP A 96 -34.29 46.01 7.23
N ARG A 97 -34.89 46.40 6.10
CA ARG A 97 -34.49 47.63 5.36
C ARG A 97 -35.67 48.53 5.00
N HIS A 98 -36.70 48.52 5.84
CA HIS A 98 -37.77 49.52 5.83
C HIS A 98 -38.14 49.89 7.28
N ALA A 99 -37.35 50.78 7.88
CA ALA A 99 -37.75 51.67 8.97
C ALA A 99 -36.77 52.84 9.03
#